data_AF-A0A966JY11-F1
#
_entry.id   AF-A0A966JY11-F1
#
_cell.length_a   1.000
_cell.length_b   1.000
_cell.length_c   1.000
_cell.angle_alpha   90.00
_cell.angle_beta   90.00
_cell.angle_gamma   90.00
#
_symmetry.space_group_name_H-M   'P 1'
#
loop_
_entity.id
_entity.type
_entity.pdbx_description
1 polymer ?
#
loop_
_entity_poly.entity_id
_entity_poly.type
_entity_poly.pdbx_seq_one_letter_code
_entity_poly.pdbx_strand_id
1 'polypeptide(L)'
;MTASVAAFAPAADAKAVRREGVVTTHAAPVRITAKPHTAAPRLSHHFRLLVARVLYDRAIGTAQSPSLAGLAREAAVHLHPSDAQRLGVREGAEVRVAANDAAVVLPVKCDESLARGVAFVPFNQYGSDIRNVIRHDVPVTDALIEVV
;
A
#
# COMPACT_ATOMS: atom_id res chain seq x y z
N MET A 1 5.59 33.94 -7.61
CA MET A 1 4.45 33.15 -8.12
C MET A 1 3.53 32.64 -7.01
N THR A 2 4.02 32.27 -5.82
CA THR A 2 3.19 31.77 -4.70
C THR A 2 2.42 32.84 -3.93
N ALA A 3 2.88 34.10 -3.92
CA ALA A 3 2.27 35.19 -3.16
C ALA A 3 0.86 35.62 -3.62
N SER A 4 0.47 35.29 -4.85
CA SER A 4 -0.86 35.63 -5.41
C SER A 4 -1.93 34.58 -5.10
N VAL A 5 -1.59 33.48 -4.44
CA VAL A 5 -2.52 32.41 -4.09
C VAL A 5 -2.85 32.53 -2.61
N ALA A 6 -4.10 32.87 -2.29
CA ALA A 6 -4.54 33.19 -0.94
C ALA A 6 -4.19 32.12 0.11
N ALA A 7 -4.22 30.83 -0.26
CA ALA A 7 -3.84 29.72 0.61
C ALA A 7 -2.35 29.74 1.04
N PHE A 8 -1.48 30.42 0.29
CA PHE A 8 -0.05 30.60 0.59
C PHE A 8 0.28 32.00 1.12
N ALA A 9 -0.72 32.83 1.43
CA ALA A 9 -0.49 34.17 1.99
C ALA A 9 0.42 34.18 3.23
N PRO A 10 0.35 33.21 4.17
CA PRO A 10 1.30 33.14 5.28
C PRO A 10 2.75 32.98 4.84
N ALA A 11 3.00 32.29 3.72
CA ALA A 11 4.35 32.07 3.18
C ALA A 11 4.92 33.30 2.45
N ALA A 12 4.08 34.32 2.18
CA ALA A 12 4.52 35.61 1.65
C ALA A 12 5.02 36.56 2.75
N ASP A 13 4.70 36.30 4.03
CA ASP A 13 5.24 37.07 5.16
C ASP A 13 6.64 36.55 5.55
N ALA A 14 7.67 37.34 5.27
CA ALA A 14 9.06 37.01 5.61
C ALA A 14 9.29 36.79 7.12
N LYS A 15 8.43 37.33 8.00
CA LYS A 15 8.49 37.10 9.45
C LYS A 15 7.89 35.76 9.87
N ALA A 16 7.01 35.19 9.05
CA ALA A 16 6.39 33.89 9.29
C ALA A 16 7.31 32.74 8.84
N VAL A 17 8.24 32.98 7.92
CA VAL A 17 9.23 31.99 7.46
C VAL A 17 10.22 31.66 8.57
N ARG A 18 10.02 30.52 9.24
CA ARG A 18 10.96 29.92 10.20
C ARG A 18 11.81 28.85 9.51
N ARG A 19 12.87 28.38 10.19
CA ARG A 19 13.66 27.23 9.73
C ARG A 19 12.81 25.99 9.45
N GLU A 20 11.72 25.82 10.20
CA GLU A 20 10.79 24.68 10.11
C GLU A 20 9.65 24.88 9.09
N GLY A 21 9.66 25.97 8.32
CA GLY A 21 8.63 26.30 7.34
C GLY A 21 7.52 27.21 7.87
N VAL A 22 6.43 27.30 7.11
CA VAL A 22 5.28 28.19 7.38
C VAL A 22 4.00 27.37 7.41
N VAL A 23 3.22 27.51 8.49
CA VAL A 23 1.89 26.90 8.58
C VAL A 23 0.95 27.65 7.64
N THR A 24 0.42 26.95 6.64
CA THR A 24 -0.64 27.46 5.78
C THR A 24 -1.98 26.97 6.33
N THR A 25 -2.88 27.89 6.63
CA THR A 25 -4.25 27.54 7.01
C THR A 25 -5.04 27.33 5.73
N HIS A 26 -5.41 26.07 5.45
CA HIS A 26 -6.38 25.81 4.39
C HIS A 26 -7.75 26.29 4.89
N ALA A 27 -8.29 27.35 4.27
CA ALA A 27 -9.47 28.06 4.77
C ALA A 27 -10.76 27.22 4.79
N ALA A 28 -10.80 26.10 4.06
CA ALA A 28 -11.91 25.16 4.06
C ALA A 28 -11.48 23.84 4.73
N PRO A 29 -12.27 23.27 5.65
CA PRO A 29 -12.03 21.91 6.11
C PRO A 29 -12.10 20.97 4.91
N VAL A 30 -11.06 20.16 4.71
CA VAL A 30 -11.08 19.08 3.72
C VAL A 30 -12.13 18.08 4.19
N ARG A 31 -13.31 18.12 3.57
CA ARG A 31 -14.35 17.14 3.81
C ARG A 31 -14.05 15.95 2.88
N ILE A 32 -13.72 14.79 3.45
CA ILE A 32 -13.56 13.57 2.67
C ILE A 32 -14.95 13.15 2.20
N THR A 33 -15.31 13.52 0.97
CA THR A 33 -16.60 13.22 0.34
C THR A 33 -16.54 11.98 -0.54
N ALA A 34 -15.73 10.99 -0.17
CA ALA A 34 -15.65 9.74 -0.91
C ALA A 34 -17.03 9.08 -0.92
N LYS A 35 -17.64 8.96 -2.11
CA LYS A 35 -18.89 8.23 -2.26
C LYS A 35 -18.63 6.76 -1.87
N PRO A 36 -19.51 6.12 -1.09
CA PRO A 36 -19.39 4.69 -0.82
C PRO A 36 -19.25 3.92 -2.12
N HIS A 37 -18.18 3.14 -2.24
CA HIS A 37 -18.00 2.24 -3.37
C HIS A 37 -18.72 0.93 -3.05
N THR A 38 -19.55 0.46 -3.98
CA THR A 38 -20.19 -0.85 -3.85
C THR A 38 -19.10 -1.92 -3.80
N ALA A 39 -19.13 -2.76 -2.77
CA ALA A 39 -18.18 -3.86 -2.68
C ALA A 39 -18.36 -4.80 -3.88
N ALA A 40 -17.25 -5.16 -4.53
CA ALA A 40 -17.28 -6.17 -5.57
C ALA A 40 -17.81 -7.51 -5.00
N PRO A 41 -18.48 -8.34 -5.82
CA PRO A 41 -18.87 -9.68 -5.43
C PRO A 41 -17.65 -10.47 -4.93
N ARG A 42 -17.76 -11.09 -3.75
CA ARG A 42 -16.68 -11.90 -3.18
C ARG A 42 -16.64 -13.27 -3.85
N LEU A 43 -16.02 -13.33 -5.02
CA LEU A 43 -15.66 -14.59 -5.67
C LEU A 43 -14.51 -15.27 -4.90
N SER A 44 -14.41 -16.60 -4.99
CA SER A 44 -13.46 -17.41 -4.20
C SER A 44 -12.00 -17.00 -4.35
N HIS A 45 -11.62 -16.46 -5.52
CA HIS A 45 -10.27 -16.06 -5.90
C HIS A 45 -10.04 -14.55 -5.85
N HIS A 46 -11.05 -13.75 -5.47
CA HIS A 46 -10.92 -12.30 -5.37
C HIS A 46 -10.69 -11.87 -3.92
N PHE A 47 -9.69 -11.03 -3.73
CA PHE A 47 -9.23 -10.55 -2.44
C PHE A 47 -9.14 -9.03 -2.43
N ARG A 48 -9.51 -8.40 -1.31
CA ARG A 48 -9.17 -7.00 -1.11
C ARG A 48 -7.65 -6.88 -0.94
N LEU A 49 -7.00 -6.15 -1.84
CA LEU A 49 -5.57 -5.93 -1.76
C LEU A 49 -5.28 -4.78 -0.78
N LEU A 50 -4.56 -5.11 0.30
CA LEU A 50 -4.01 -4.14 1.24
C LEU A 50 -2.50 -4.05 1.04
N VAL A 51 -2.03 -2.92 0.53
CA VAL A 51 -0.61 -2.62 0.48
C VAL A 51 -0.31 -1.51 1.47
N ALA A 52 0.54 -1.81 2.46
CA ALA A 52 0.86 -0.86 3.53
C ALA A 52 2.35 -0.89 3.87
N ARG A 53 2.80 0.20 4.48
CA ARG A 53 4.17 0.30 5.00
C ARG A 53 4.31 -0.53 6.27
N VAL A 54 5.47 -1.15 6.43
CA VAL A 54 5.90 -1.80 7.66
C VAL A 54 7.09 -1.03 8.24
N LEU A 55 7.51 -1.35 9.47
CA LEU A 55 8.52 -0.60 10.20
C LEU A 55 9.84 -0.42 9.43
N TYR A 56 10.29 -1.47 8.74
CA TYR A 56 11.50 -1.47 7.93
C TYR A 56 11.19 -1.93 6.50
N ASP A 57 11.65 -1.14 5.54
CA ASP A 57 11.49 -1.38 4.11
C ASP A 57 12.79 -1.00 3.38
N ARG A 58 12.79 -1.05 2.05
CA ARG A 58 13.94 -0.67 1.22
C ARG A 58 14.06 0.83 0.97
N ALA A 59 13.60 1.69 1.88
CA ALA A 59 13.86 3.12 1.79
C ALA A 59 15.37 3.39 1.77
N ILE A 60 15.81 4.43 1.06
CA ILE A 60 17.24 4.75 0.87
C ILE A 60 17.97 4.86 2.22
N GLY A 61 17.39 5.53 3.21
CA GLY A 61 17.99 5.64 4.54
C GLY A 61 18.15 4.29 5.27
N THR A 62 17.17 3.40 5.14
CA THR A 62 17.23 2.04 5.70
C THR A 62 18.30 1.22 4.97
N ALA A 63 18.29 1.25 3.63
CA ALA A 63 19.19 0.45 2.79
C ALA A 63 20.66 0.92 2.87
N GLN A 64 20.90 2.21 3.13
CA GLN A 64 22.25 2.77 3.27
C GLN A 64 22.76 2.75 4.71
N SER A 65 21.97 2.24 5.67
CA SER A 65 22.40 2.08 7.06
C SER A 65 22.79 0.62 7.31
N PRO A 66 24.07 0.31 7.61
CA PRO A 66 24.51 -1.06 7.85
C PRO A 66 23.75 -1.78 8.98
N SER A 67 23.33 -1.04 10.01
CA SER A 67 22.55 -1.61 11.12
C SER A 67 21.08 -1.87 10.80
N LEU A 68 20.53 -1.27 9.73
CA LEU A 68 19.12 -1.39 9.36
C LEU A 68 18.87 -2.16 8.06
N ALA A 69 19.86 -2.24 7.16
CA ALA A 69 19.70 -2.79 5.81
C ALA A 69 19.18 -4.23 5.79
N GLY A 70 19.51 -5.03 6.81
CA GLY A 70 19.06 -6.41 6.98
C GLY A 70 17.68 -6.58 7.64
N LEU A 71 16.99 -5.50 8.03
CA LEU A 71 15.69 -5.57 8.71
C LEU A 71 14.49 -5.53 7.76
N ALA A 72 14.69 -5.09 6.51
CA ALA A 72 13.66 -5.19 5.48
C ALA A 72 13.49 -6.67 5.07
N ARG A 73 12.25 -7.08 4.81
CA ARG A 73 11.87 -8.47 4.52
C ARG A 73 11.80 -8.73 3.02
N GLU A 74 11.69 -10.00 2.65
CA GLU A 74 11.27 -10.39 1.29
C GLU A 74 9.78 -10.09 1.09
N ALA A 75 9.41 -9.75 -0.14
CA ALA A 75 8.03 -9.56 -0.54
C ALA A 75 7.28 -10.90 -0.51
N ALA A 76 6.10 -10.89 0.09
CA ALA A 76 5.22 -12.04 0.15
C ALA A 76 3.77 -11.55 0.19
N VAL A 77 2.85 -12.38 -0.31
CA VAL A 77 1.42 -12.16 -0.10
C VAL A 77 0.97 -12.88 1.16
N HIS A 78 0.51 -12.11 2.13
CA HIS A 78 -0.01 -12.61 3.38
C HIS A 78 -1.51 -12.86 3.25
N LEU A 79 -1.93 -14.08 3.63
CA LEU A 79 -3.31 -14.54 3.56
C LEU A 79 -3.71 -15.18 4.89
N HIS A 80 -4.98 -15.09 5.25
CA HIS A 80 -5.51 -15.89 6.36
C HIS A 80 -5.39 -17.39 6.01
N PRO A 81 -5.05 -18.30 6.95
CA PRO A 81 -4.85 -19.72 6.65
C PRO A 81 -6.04 -20.39 5.95
N SER A 82 -7.28 -20.07 6.35
CA SER A 82 -8.48 -20.58 5.66
C SER A 82 -8.62 -20.13 4.21
N ASP A 83 -8.08 -18.97 3.84
CA ASP A 83 -8.09 -18.53 2.44
C ASP A 83 -6.99 -19.22 1.64
N ALA A 84 -5.80 -19.40 2.21
CA ALA A 84 -4.74 -20.22 1.61
C ALA A 84 -5.24 -21.66 1.36
N GLN A 85 -5.93 -22.25 2.34
CA GLN A 85 -6.57 -23.55 2.22
C GLN A 85 -7.66 -23.56 1.13
N ARG A 86 -8.49 -22.52 1.04
CA ARG A 86 -9.51 -22.39 -0.01
C ARG A 86 -8.89 -22.31 -1.42
N LEU A 87 -7.74 -21.66 -1.54
CA LEU A 87 -6.96 -21.58 -2.77
C LEU A 87 -6.16 -22.87 -3.06
N GLY A 88 -6.08 -23.80 -2.12
CA GLY A 88 -5.27 -25.02 -2.26
C GLY A 88 -3.76 -24.76 -2.22
N VAL A 89 -3.32 -23.63 -1.66
CA VAL A 89 -1.91 -23.24 -1.59
C VAL A 89 -1.34 -23.45 -0.19
N ARG A 90 -0.08 -23.84 -0.13
CA ARG A 90 0.69 -23.98 1.11
C ARG A 90 1.58 -22.76 1.33
N GLU A 91 2.03 -22.56 2.56
CA GLU A 91 3.02 -21.53 2.86
C GLU A 91 4.29 -21.73 2.00
N GLY A 92 4.81 -20.61 1.48
CA GLY A 92 5.94 -20.55 0.56
C GLY A 92 5.63 -20.99 -0.87
N ALA A 93 4.39 -21.35 -1.22
CA ALA A 93 4.01 -21.55 -2.62
C ALA A 93 3.95 -20.20 -3.35
N GLU A 94 4.34 -20.18 -4.61
CA GLU A 94 4.20 -19.00 -5.47
C GLU A 94 2.77 -18.86 -5.96
N VAL A 95 2.23 -17.65 -5.89
CA VAL A 95 0.93 -17.30 -6.46
C VAL A 95 1.04 -16.06 -7.32
N ARG A 96 0.21 -16.00 -8.36
CA ARG A 96 0.04 -14.83 -9.20
C ARG A 96 -1.02 -13.93 -8.58
N VAL A 97 -0.64 -12.71 -8.26
CA VAL A 97 -1.53 -11.64 -7.78
C VAL A 97 -1.76 -10.67 -8.94
N ALA A 98 -2.97 -10.65 -9.48
CA ALA A 98 -3.34 -9.85 -10.65
C ALA A 98 -4.42 -8.81 -10.32
N ALA A 99 -4.22 -7.57 -10.74
CA ALA A 99 -5.24 -6.53 -10.72
C ALA A 99 -4.87 -5.43 -11.73
N ASN A 100 -5.86 -4.68 -12.21
CA ASN A 100 -5.64 -3.49 -13.02
C ASN A 100 -4.72 -3.71 -14.24
N ASP A 101 -4.94 -4.81 -14.97
CA ASP A 101 -4.13 -5.23 -16.14
C ASP A 101 -2.64 -5.50 -15.87
N ALA A 102 -2.26 -5.60 -14.59
CA ALA A 102 -0.93 -5.95 -14.14
C ALA A 102 -0.98 -7.20 -13.24
N ALA A 103 0.17 -7.85 -13.09
CA ALA A 103 0.31 -8.97 -12.18
C ALA A 103 1.73 -9.09 -11.65
N VAL A 104 1.84 -9.71 -10.47
CA VAL A 104 3.11 -10.01 -9.82
C VAL A 104 3.05 -11.43 -9.24
N VAL A 105 4.18 -12.14 -9.24
CA VAL A 105 4.31 -13.45 -8.60
C VAL A 105 4.97 -13.25 -7.24
N LEU A 106 4.34 -13.78 -6.19
CA LEU A 106 4.75 -13.62 -4.81
C LEU A 106 4.60 -14.96 -4.04
N PRO A 107 5.52 -15.27 -3.12
CA PRO A 107 5.35 -16.39 -2.21
C PRO A 107 4.23 -16.10 -1.21
N VAL A 108 3.48 -17.14 -0.85
CA VAL A 108 2.40 -17.07 0.15
C VAL A 108 2.97 -17.12 1.57
N LYS A 109 2.45 -16.26 2.44
CA LYS A 109 2.62 -16.34 3.90
C LYS A 109 1.25 -16.46 4.58
N CYS A 110 1.13 -17.39 5.51
CA CYS A 110 -0.08 -17.54 6.30
C CYS A 110 -0.02 -16.59 7.52
N ASP A 111 -1.09 -15.83 7.74
CA ASP A 111 -1.18 -14.86 8.83
C ASP A 111 -2.61 -14.86 9.42
N GLU A 112 -2.76 -15.40 10.64
CA GLU A 112 -4.04 -15.50 11.35
C GLU A 112 -4.59 -14.14 11.81
N SER A 113 -3.77 -13.10 11.86
CA SER A 113 -4.21 -11.76 12.25
C SER A 113 -4.99 -11.05 11.14
N LEU A 114 -4.92 -11.54 9.91
CA LEU A 114 -5.61 -10.96 8.76
C LEU A 114 -7.08 -11.37 8.71
N ALA A 115 -7.94 -10.42 8.35
CA ALA A 115 -9.33 -10.73 8.04
C ALA A 115 -9.42 -11.60 6.77
N ARG A 116 -10.35 -12.56 6.75
CA ARG A 116 -10.58 -13.41 5.59
C ARG A 116 -10.97 -12.60 4.34
N GLY A 117 -10.42 -12.97 3.19
CA GLY A 117 -10.56 -12.30 1.89
C GLY A 117 -9.81 -10.99 1.78
N VAL A 118 -8.84 -10.73 2.66
CA VAL A 118 -7.83 -9.69 2.51
C VAL A 118 -6.52 -10.34 2.11
N ALA A 119 -5.85 -9.77 1.12
CA ALA A 119 -4.48 -10.09 0.77
C ALA A 119 -3.60 -8.91 1.16
N PHE A 120 -2.72 -9.11 2.13
CA PHE A 120 -1.79 -8.08 2.57
C PHE A 120 -0.43 -8.27 1.89
N VAL A 121 0.13 -7.19 1.33
CA VAL A 121 1.49 -7.20 0.79
C VAL A 121 2.25 -6.00 1.38
N PRO A 122 3.37 -6.22 2.10
CA PRO A 122 4.19 -5.13 2.61
C PRO A 122 4.80 -4.32 1.46
N PHE A 123 4.73 -3.00 1.56
CA PHE A 123 5.26 -2.08 0.58
C PHE A 123 6.80 -2.07 0.57
N ASN A 124 7.40 -1.94 -0.62
CA ASN A 124 8.83 -1.67 -0.83
C ASN A 124 9.78 -2.67 -0.15
N GLN A 125 9.50 -3.96 -0.30
CA GLN A 125 10.30 -5.06 0.22
C GLN A 125 11.26 -5.64 -0.83
N TYR A 126 12.16 -6.54 -0.44
CA TYR A 126 13.02 -7.27 -1.39
C TYR A 126 12.20 -8.17 -2.31
N GLY A 127 12.70 -8.46 -3.52
CA GLY A 127 12.00 -9.29 -4.50
C GLY A 127 11.01 -8.53 -5.37
N SER A 128 9.84 -9.13 -5.60
CA SER A 128 8.85 -8.65 -6.58
C SER A 128 8.11 -7.39 -6.13
N ASP A 129 7.74 -6.54 -7.09
CA ASP A 129 7.11 -5.24 -6.83
C ASP A 129 5.59 -5.25 -7.02
N ILE A 130 4.84 -5.17 -5.92
CA ILE A 130 3.36 -5.12 -5.92
C ILE A 130 2.81 -3.78 -6.43
N ARG A 131 3.60 -2.71 -6.52
CA ARG A 131 3.08 -1.37 -6.85
C ARG A 131 2.44 -1.30 -8.22
N ASN A 132 2.87 -2.16 -9.15
CA ASN A 132 2.36 -2.18 -10.52
C ASN A 132 0.87 -2.57 -10.61
N VAL A 133 0.31 -3.27 -9.62
CA VAL A 133 -1.11 -3.63 -9.61
C VAL A 133 -2.00 -2.58 -8.96
N ILE A 134 -1.43 -1.51 -8.40
CA ILE A 134 -2.16 -0.43 -7.72
C ILE A 134 -2.33 0.74 -8.69
N ARG A 135 -3.56 1.25 -8.80
CA ARG A 135 -3.88 2.43 -9.61
C ARG A 135 -4.34 3.59 -8.75
N HIS A 136 -3.88 4.80 -9.09
CA HIS A 136 -4.23 6.02 -8.35
C HIS A 136 -5.70 6.43 -8.51
N ASP A 137 -6.32 6.08 -9.63
CA ASP A 137 -7.70 6.40 -9.98
C ASP A 137 -8.69 5.30 -9.55
N VAL A 138 -8.19 4.20 -8.99
CA VAL A 138 -8.97 3.12 -8.43
C VAL A 138 -8.89 3.21 -6.90
N PRO A 139 -9.95 3.65 -6.20
CA PRO A 139 -9.89 3.91 -4.76
C PRO A 139 -9.69 2.63 -3.94
N VAL A 140 -10.10 1.47 -4.49
CA VAL A 140 -9.99 0.16 -3.84
C VAL A 140 -9.58 -0.85 -4.89
N THR A 141 -8.46 -1.54 -4.66
CA THR A 141 -7.99 -2.62 -5.54
C THR A 141 -8.43 -3.96 -4.96
N ASP A 142 -9.24 -4.69 -5.72
CA ASP A 142 -9.52 -6.10 -5.47
C ASP A 142 -8.68 -6.92 -6.46
N ALA A 143 -7.85 -7.83 -5.94
CA ALA A 143 -6.92 -8.64 -6.72
C ALA A 143 -7.41 -10.07 -6.89
N LEU A 144 -7.19 -10.63 -8.08
CA LEU A 144 -7.33 -12.04 -8.38
C LEU A 144 -6.05 -12.77 -7.96
N ILE A 145 -6.19 -13.83 -7.16
CA ILE A 145 -5.07 -14.67 -6.73
C ILE A 145 -5.23 -16.08 -7.30
N GLU A 146 -4.22 -16.50 -8.07
CA GLU A 146 -4.19 -17.77 -8.78
C GLU A 146 -2.89 -18.53 -8.47
N VAL A 147 -2.98 -19.86 -8.44
CA VAL A 147 -1.79 -20.71 -8.35
C VAL A 147 -1.03 -20.63 -9.66
N VAL A 148 0.30 -20.51 -9.59
CA VAL A 148 1.19 -20.52 -10.77
C VAL A 148 1.34 -21.93 -11.33
#